data_AF-A0A7W5H112-F1
#
_entry.id   AF-A0A7W5H112-F1
#
_cell.length_a   1.000
_cell.length_b   1.000
_cell.length_c   1.000
_cell.angle_alpha   90.00
_cell.angle_beta   90.00
_cell.angle_gamma   90.00
#
_symmetry.space_group_name_H-M   'P 1'
#
loop_
_entity.id
_entity.type
_entity.pdbx_description
1 polymer ?
#
loop_
_entity_poly.entity_id
_entity_poly.type
_entity_poly.pdbx_seq_one_letter_code
_entity_poly.pdbx_strand_id
1 'polypeptide(L)'
;MKQFFNMSRYSRLVYTETYTFRKHYLFFAAAVVLIALLNQRVSSDSFDSVPAVIMLIAPFIFYNNLYHSIRGVNYTMLPASNFEKWLACWTQCVVILPLFLGILWIILRIITNLIHPGEVTEFINIKDSLSTYWDTIAGQSLSILAVMMFKRHKWQKLIGILFIIALVSAILGISWLKAIDHMNEDVALQSWSAAPWVVRYFEVISGLIFPFGLWLVSFFKLEEQEL
;
A
#
# COMPACT_ATOMS: atom_id res chain seq x y z
N MET A 1 29.26 -0.13 -16.70
CA MET A 1 29.09 -1.58 -16.44
C MET A 1 27.83 -1.78 -15.60
N LYS A 2 26.86 -2.57 -16.06
CA LYS A 2 25.75 -2.98 -15.18
C LYS A 2 26.35 -3.87 -14.07
N GLN A 3 26.35 -3.39 -12.84
CA GLN A 3 26.81 -4.20 -11.71
C GLN A 3 25.80 -5.33 -11.49
N PHE A 4 26.29 -6.57 -11.44
CA PHE A 4 25.46 -7.73 -11.11
C PHE A 4 24.88 -7.60 -9.70
N PHE A 5 23.69 -8.17 -9.50
CA PHE A 5 23.04 -8.27 -8.19
C PHE A 5 23.96 -8.98 -7.19
N ASN A 6 24.12 -8.41 -6.01
CA ASN A 6 24.91 -8.97 -4.93
C ASN A 6 24.09 -8.98 -3.63
N MET A 7 23.76 -10.19 -3.17
CA MET A 7 22.95 -10.41 -1.97
C MET A 7 23.53 -9.77 -0.70
N SER A 8 24.86 -9.77 -0.54
CA SER A 8 25.52 -9.20 0.64
C SER A 8 25.43 -7.67 0.70
N ARG A 9 25.42 -7.02 -0.47
CA ARG A 9 25.25 -5.58 -0.58
C ARG A 9 23.79 -5.19 -0.41
N TYR A 10 22.88 -5.95 -1.02
CA TYR A 10 21.45 -5.79 -0.84
C TYR A 10 21.03 -5.90 0.64
N SER A 11 21.47 -6.93 1.37
CA SER A 11 21.13 -7.08 2.79
C SER A 11 21.67 -5.93 3.64
N ARG A 12 22.89 -5.45 3.36
CA ARG A 12 23.46 -4.28 4.01
C ARG A 12 22.65 -3.02 3.71
N LEU A 13 22.21 -2.83 2.47
CA LEU A 13 21.37 -1.72 2.05
C LEU A 13 20.05 -1.70 2.83
N VAL A 14 19.34 -2.84 2.87
CA VAL A 14 18.09 -2.98 3.63
C VAL A 14 18.33 -2.68 5.11
N TYR A 15 19.39 -3.22 5.73
CA TYR A 15 19.71 -2.93 7.12
C TYR A 15 19.97 -1.44 7.38
N THR A 16 20.77 -0.78 6.52
CA THR A 16 21.07 0.64 6.62
C THR A 16 19.83 1.51 6.43
N GLU A 17 18.95 1.15 5.50
CA GLU A 17 17.67 1.84 5.30
C GLU A 17 16.76 1.69 6.53
N THR A 18 16.58 0.47 7.06
CA THR A 18 15.80 0.23 8.28
C THR A 18 16.32 1.08 9.43
N TYR A 19 17.64 1.13 9.62
CA TYR A 19 18.27 1.92 10.67
C TYR A 19 18.05 3.43 10.46
N THR A 20 18.19 3.90 9.22
CA THR A 20 17.90 5.30 8.85
C THR A 20 16.45 5.68 9.17
N PHE A 21 15.51 4.78 8.87
CA PHE A 21 14.08 5.01 9.07
C PHE A 21 13.57 4.70 10.48
N ARG A 22 14.42 4.28 11.43
CA ARG A 22 14.01 3.91 12.80
C ARG A 22 13.10 4.94 13.50
N LYS A 23 13.33 6.23 13.29
CA LYS A 23 12.52 7.30 13.89
C LYS A 23 11.09 7.32 13.31
N HIS A 24 10.95 7.04 12.02
CA HIS A 24 9.65 6.93 11.37
C HIS A 24 8.91 5.67 11.82
N TYR A 25 9.62 4.53 11.96
CA TYR A 25 9.03 3.32 12.54
C TYR A 25 8.52 3.55 13.96
N LEU A 26 9.29 4.22 14.82
CA LEU A 26 8.86 4.60 16.16
C LEU A 26 7.66 5.55 16.14
N PHE A 27 7.65 6.52 15.22
CA PHE A 27 6.53 7.44 15.05
C PHE A 27 5.26 6.70 14.60
N PHE A 28 5.35 5.78 13.65
CA PHE A 28 4.23 4.95 13.22
C PHE A 28 3.73 4.05 14.35
N ALA A 29 4.63 3.43 15.12
CA ALA A 29 4.23 2.65 16.28
C ALA A 29 3.50 3.51 17.32
N ALA A 30 4.04 4.69 17.65
CA ALA A 30 3.39 5.62 18.57
C ALA A 30 2.01 6.05 18.06
N ALA A 31 1.85 6.31 16.76
CA ALA A 31 0.57 6.65 16.16
C ALA A 31 -0.45 5.51 16.27
N VAL A 32 -0.04 4.27 15.95
CA VAL A 32 -0.92 3.09 16.09
C VAL A 32 -1.31 2.87 17.55
N VAL A 33 -0.35 2.94 18.48
CA VAL A 33 -0.61 2.80 19.93
C VAL A 33 -1.56 3.88 20.42
N LEU A 34 -1.31 5.15 20.06
CA LEU A 34 -2.16 6.26 20.47
C LEU A 34 -3.58 6.08 19.96
N ILE A 35 -3.75 5.70 18.69
CA ILE A 35 -5.08 5.48 18.13
C ILE A 35 -5.73 4.23 18.74
N ALA A 36 -4.96 3.18 19.04
CA ALA A 36 -5.48 2.01 19.78
C ALA A 36 -6.08 2.44 21.11
N LEU A 37 -5.36 3.27 21.87
CA LEU A 37 -5.80 3.77 23.17
C LEU A 37 -7.03 4.69 23.06
N LEU A 38 -7.07 5.56 22.04
CA LEU A 38 -8.21 6.45 21.80
C LEU A 38 -9.46 5.67 21.33
N ASN A 39 -9.26 4.65 20.50
CA ASN A 39 -10.33 3.82 19.95
C ASN A 39 -10.82 2.73 20.92
N GLN A 40 -10.30 2.60 22.14
CA GLN A 40 -10.92 1.72 23.15
C GLN A 40 -12.40 2.06 23.44
N ARG A 41 -12.89 3.23 22.97
CA ARG A 41 -14.30 3.65 23.07
C ARG A 41 -15.08 3.63 21.75
N VAL A 42 -14.42 3.37 20.62
CA VAL A 42 -14.98 3.43 19.26
C VAL A 42 -14.88 2.03 18.67
N SER A 43 -15.91 1.60 17.93
CA SER A 43 -16.06 0.23 17.40
C SER A 43 -14.75 -0.40 16.89
N SER A 44 -14.62 -1.72 17.14
CA SER A 44 -13.48 -2.58 16.75
C SER A 44 -12.99 -2.36 15.33
N ASP A 45 -13.89 -2.04 14.40
CA ASP A 45 -13.62 -1.91 12.97
C ASP A 45 -12.77 -0.68 12.63
N SER A 46 -12.83 0.36 13.47
CA SER A 46 -12.08 1.61 13.23
C SER A 46 -10.57 1.42 13.38
N PHE A 47 -10.16 0.42 14.17
CA PHE A 47 -8.75 0.17 14.51
C PHE A 47 -7.95 -0.39 13.32
N ASP A 48 -8.59 -1.16 12.45
CA ASP A 48 -7.92 -1.88 11.35
C ASP A 48 -7.54 -0.94 10.19
N SER A 49 -8.18 0.23 10.10
CA SER A 49 -7.92 1.24 9.07
C SER A 49 -6.58 1.98 9.24
N VAL A 50 -6.05 2.08 10.46
CA VAL A 50 -4.87 2.92 10.76
C VAL A 50 -3.57 2.31 10.20
N PRO A 51 -3.25 1.03 10.44
CA PRO A 51 -2.11 0.39 9.79
C PRO A 51 -2.19 0.50 8.28
N ALA A 52 -3.40 0.36 7.72
CA ALA A 52 -3.63 0.45 6.29
C ALA A 52 -3.27 1.83 5.72
N VAL A 53 -3.73 2.90 6.38
CA VAL A 53 -3.36 4.27 6.01
C VAL A 53 -1.85 4.44 6.11
N ILE A 54 -1.21 4.04 7.22
CA ILE A 54 0.25 4.18 7.38
C ILE A 54 1.00 3.45 6.27
N MET A 55 0.59 2.23 5.91
CA MET A 55 1.19 1.48 4.80
C MET A 55 1.09 2.22 3.47
N LEU A 56 -0.04 2.88 3.20
CA LEU A 56 -0.25 3.68 1.99
C LEU A 56 0.62 4.94 1.97
N ILE A 57 0.81 5.60 3.11
CA ILE A 57 1.59 6.85 3.22
C ILE A 57 3.11 6.59 3.28
N ALA A 58 3.53 5.46 3.83
CA ALA A 58 4.92 5.20 4.15
C ALA A 58 5.91 5.34 2.96
N PRO A 59 5.61 4.90 1.72
CA PRO A 59 6.51 5.13 0.59
C PRO A 59 6.83 6.63 0.40
N PHE A 60 5.84 7.50 0.58
CA PHE A 60 6.02 8.95 0.48
C PHE A 60 6.88 9.51 1.60
N ILE A 61 6.80 8.95 2.81
CA ILE A 61 7.58 9.40 3.96
C ILE A 61 9.03 8.92 3.83
N PHE A 62 9.23 7.62 3.61
CA PHE A 62 10.57 7.01 3.52
C PHE A 62 11.36 7.55 2.33
N TYR A 63 10.71 7.71 1.18
CA TYR A 63 11.37 8.05 -0.08
C TYR A 63 10.93 9.41 -0.64
N ASN A 64 10.49 10.33 0.23
CA ASN A 64 10.14 11.71 -0.17
C ASN A 64 11.31 12.37 -0.92
N ASN A 65 12.51 12.21 -0.36
CA ASN A 65 13.72 12.90 -0.80
C ASN A 65 14.54 12.11 -1.83
N LEU A 66 13.99 11.03 -2.42
CA LEU A 66 14.71 10.17 -3.35
C LEU A 66 15.41 10.96 -4.47
N TYR A 67 14.75 11.98 -5.01
CA TYR A 67 15.26 12.83 -6.09
C TYR A 67 15.76 14.20 -5.63
N HIS A 68 15.95 14.41 -4.33
CA HIS A 68 16.40 15.69 -3.82
C HIS A 68 17.90 15.87 -4.11
N SER A 69 18.28 16.98 -4.76
CA SER A 69 19.66 17.24 -5.22
C SER A 69 20.73 17.21 -4.12
N ILE A 70 20.36 17.51 -2.86
CA ILE A 70 21.26 17.43 -1.69
C ILE A 70 20.93 16.22 -0.78
N ARG A 71 19.65 15.99 -0.43
CA ARG A 71 19.23 14.94 0.53
C ARG A 71 19.08 13.55 -0.09
N GLY A 72 18.82 13.46 -1.39
CA GLY A 72 18.68 12.21 -2.14
C GLY A 72 20.01 11.62 -2.61
N VAL A 73 21.06 12.44 -2.58
CA VAL A 73 22.42 12.09 -2.96
C VAL A 73 22.90 10.83 -2.25
N ASN A 74 22.61 10.70 -0.95
CA ASN A 74 23.02 9.54 -0.17
C ASN A 74 22.35 8.24 -0.63
N TYR A 75 21.18 8.30 -1.25
CA TYR A 75 20.49 7.12 -1.77
C TYR A 75 20.96 6.79 -3.19
N THR A 76 21.05 7.81 -4.05
CA THR A 76 21.48 7.65 -5.44
C THR A 76 22.96 7.29 -5.56
N MET A 77 23.82 7.74 -4.63
CA MET A 77 25.27 7.48 -4.63
C MET A 77 25.70 6.19 -3.92
N LEU A 78 24.77 5.41 -3.35
CA LEU A 78 25.15 4.10 -2.83
C LEU A 78 25.63 3.22 -3.99
N PRO A 79 26.75 2.49 -3.85
CA PRO A 79 27.34 1.67 -4.91
C PRO A 79 26.54 0.37 -5.11
N ALA A 80 25.25 0.51 -5.34
CA ALA A 80 24.27 -0.53 -5.54
C ALA A 80 23.61 -0.35 -6.91
N SER A 81 23.24 -1.47 -7.53
CA SER A 81 22.48 -1.46 -8.77
C SER A 81 21.06 -0.91 -8.55
N ASN A 82 20.46 -0.38 -9.61
CA ASN A 82 19.11 0.19 -9.57
C ASN A 82 18.08 -0.85 -9.15
N PHE A 83 18.31 -2.10 -9.52
CA PHE A 83 17.51 -3.24 -9.07
C PHE A 83 17.64 -3.48 -7.56
N GLU A 84 18.84 -3.46 -6.99
CA GLU A 84 19.04 -3.60 -5.53
C GLU A 84 18.37 -2.45 -4.76
N LYS A 85 18.49 -1.21 -5.25
CA LYS A 85 17.82 -0.03 -4.67
C LYS A 85 16.30 -0.18 -4.72
N TRP A 86 15.75 -0.49 -5.89
CA TRP A 86 14.31 -0.72 -6.05
C TRP A 86 13.81 -1.86 -5.15
N LEU A 87 14.54 -2.98 -5.11
CA LEU A 87 14.18 -4.13 -4.29
C LEU A 87 14.28 -3.82 -2.79
N ALA A 88 15.22 -2.97 -2.37
CA ALA A 88 15.31 -2.51 -0.99
C ALA A 88 14.09 -1.64 -0.63
N CYS A 89 13.72 -0.70 -1.51
CA CYS A 89 12.50 0.09 -1.37
C CYS A 89 11.24 -0.77 -1.27
N TRP A 90 11.10 -1.73 -2.20
CA TRP A 90 10.00 -2.69 -2.20
C TRP A 90 9.99 -3.50 -0.88
N THR A 91 11.12 -4.01 -0.43
CA THR A 91 11.21 -4.82 0.79
C THR A 91 10.88 -4.02 2.04
N GLN A 92 11.34 -2.76 2.14
CA GLN A 92 10.98 -1.89 3.26
C GLN A 92 9.48 -1.64 3.33
N CYS A 93 8.87 -1.27 2.20
CA CYS A 93 7.46 -0.87 2.16
C CYS A 93 6.51 -2.06 2.19
N VAL A 94 6.79 -3.13 1.44
CA VAL A 94 5.87 -4.26 1.21
C VAL A 94 6.08 -5.41 2.19
N VAL A 95 7.29 -5.58 2.74
CA VAL A 95 7.60 -6.71 3.64
C VAL A 95 7.84 -6.25 5.07
N ILE A 96 8.82 -5.37 5.30
CA ILE A 96 9.26 -5.00 6.65
C ILE A 96 8.20 -4.19 7.39
N LEU A 97 7.73 -3.09 6.78
CA LEU A 97 6.73 -2.23 7.40
C LEU A 97 5.41 -2.95 7.69
N PRO A 98 4.83 -3.73 6.76
CA PRO A 98 3.56 -4.38 7.00
C PRO A 98 3.66 -5.48 8.06
N LEU A 99 4.77 -6.24 8.08
CA LEU A 99 5.06 -7.20 9.14
C LEU A 99 5.23 -6.51 10.50
N PHE A 100 5.95 -5.37 10.54
CA PHE A 100 6.12 -4.58 11.76
C PHE A 100 4.77 -4.09 12.32
N LEU A 101 3.92 -3.51 11.47
CA LEU A 101 2.60 -3.01 11.87
C LEU A 101 1.65 -4.15 12.26
N GLY A 102 1.70 -5.28 11.54
CA GLY A 102 0.91 -6.47 11.86
C GLY A 102 1.27 -7.06 13.21
N ILE A 103 2.56 -7.23 13.52
CA ILE A 103 3.02 -7.69 14.83
C ILE A 103 2.60 -6.71 15.93
N LEU A 104 2.79 -5.41 15.71
CA LEU A 104 2.38 -4.38 16.67
C LEU A 104 0.87 -4.43 16.95
N TRP A 105 0.07 -4.59 15.91
CA TRP A 105 -1.38 -4.70 16.02
C TRP A 105 -1.82 -5.94 16.81
N ILE A 106 -1.20 -7.11 16.56
CA ILE A 106 -1.45 -8.33 17.32
C ILE A 106 -1.12 -8.11 18.81
N ILE A 107 0.03 -7.51 19.11
CA ILE A 107 0.45 -7.21 20.49
C ILE A 107 -0.58 -6.28 21.16
N LEU A 108 -1.03 -5.23 20.47
CA LEU A 108 -2.00 -4.29 21.01
C LEU A 108 -3.37 -4.93 21.27
N ARG A 109 -3.83 -5.84 20.41
CA ARG A 109 -5.05 -6.64 20.66
C ARG A 109 -4.90 -7.52 21.90
N ILE A 110 -3.76 -8.21 22.05
CA ILE A 110 -3.48 -9.04 23.23
C ILE A 110 -3.52 -8.17 24.50
N ILE A 111 -2.82 -7.03 24.50
CA ILE A 111 -2.80 -6.11 25.65
C ILE A 111 -4.21 -5.59 25.95
N THR A 112 -4.98 -5.19 24.93
CA THR A 112 -6.34 -4.66 25.12
C THR A 112 -7.27 -5.70 25.73
N ASN A 113 -7.22 -6.94 25.24
CA ASN A 113 -8.01 -8.05 25.79
C ASN A 113 -7.60 -8.43 27.23
N LEU A 114 -6.33 -8.25 27.60
CA LEU A 114 -5.86 -8.45 28.97
C LEU A 114 -6.37 -7.36 29.93
N ILE A 115 -6.52 -6.11 29.46
CA ILE A 115 -6.99 -4.99 30.29
C ILE A 115 -8.53 -5.01 30.41
N HIS A 116 -9.24 -5.31 29.32
CA HIS A 116 -10.70 -5.31 29.25
C HIS A 116 -11.22 -6.69 28.82
N PRO A 117 -11.14 -7.71 29.70
CA PRO A 117 -11.59 -9.05 29.37
C PRO A 117 -13.09 -9.06 29.08
N GLY A 118 -13.47 -9.54 27.89
CA GLY A 118 -14.88 -9.70 27.49
C GLY A 118 -15.45 -8.61 26.58
N GLU A 119 -14.74 -7.50 26.35
CA GLU A 119 -15.15 -6.49 25.34
C GLU A 119 -14.73 -6.88 23.92
N VAL A 120 -13.66 -7.66 23.79
CA VAL A 120 -13.17 -8.18 22.50
C VAL A 120 -13.73 -9.59 22.30
N THR A 121 -15.02 -9.69 21.95
CA THR A 121 -15.69 -10.98 21.71
C THR A 121 -15.39 -11.56 20.33
N GLU A 122 -14.98 -10.74 19.37
CA GLU A 122 -14.61 -11.19 18.04
C GLU A 122 -13.16 -11.65 17.99
N PHE A 123 -13.00 -12.98 18.07
CA PHE A 123 -11.80 -13.64 17.59
C PHE A 123 -11.46 -13.10 16.20
N ILE A 124 -10.20 -12.71 16.01
CA ILE A 124 -9.67 -12.18 14.74
C ILE A 124 -10.20 -13.07 13.61
N ASN A 125 -11.08 -12.55 12.76
CA ASN A 125 -11.41 -13.22 11.51
C ASN A 125 -10.19 -13.07 10.60
N ILE A 126 -9.27 -14.03 10.70
CA ILE A 126 -7.99 -14.03 9.98
C ILE A 126 -8.23 -13.82 8.49
N LYS A 127 -9.33 -14.33 7.94
CA LYS A 127 -9.66 -14.19 6.53
C LYS A 127 -9.91 -12.73 6.13
N ASP A 128 -10.72 -12.00 6.90
CA ASP A 128 -11.07 -10.61 6.60
C ASP A 128 -9.89 -9.66 6.87
N SER A 129 -9.09 -9.97 7.90
CA SER A 129 -7.83 -9.25 8.15
C SER A 129 -6.83 -9.46 7.01
N LEU A 130 -6.72 -10.68 6.46
CA LEU A 130 -5.84 -10.97 5.33
C LEU A 130 -6.29 -10.29 4.03
N SER A 131 -7.61 -10.24 3.74
CA SER A 131 -8.10 -9.54 2.55
C SER A 131 -7.83 -8.04 2.65
N THR A 132 -8.14 -7.42 3.78
CA THR A 132 -7.88 -5.99 4.02
C THR A 132 -6.39 -5.67 3.92
N TYR A 133 -5.54 -6.55 4.44
CA TYR A 133 -4.09 -6.43 4.34
C TYR A 133 -3.61 -6.53 2.89
N TRP A 134 -4.17 -7.45 2.11
CA TRP A 134 -3.86 -7.60 0.69
C TRP A 134 -4.27 -6.36 -0.12
N ASP A 135 -5.47 -5.84 0.11
CA ASP A 135 -5.97 -4.62 -0.53
C ASP A 135 -5.10 -3.41 -0.20
N THR A 136 -4.58 -3.37 1.03
CA THR A 136 -3.64 -2.33 1.46
C THR A 136 -2.31 -2.43 0.72
N ILE A 137 -1.75 -3.65 0.57
CA ILE A 137 -0.53 -3.87 -0.22
C ILE A 137 -0.75 -3.47 -1.68
N ALA A 138 -1.92 -3.79 -2.23
CA ALA A 138 -2.31 -3.35 -3.57
C ALA A 138 -2.34 -1.81 -3.67
N GLY A 139 -2.96 -1.12 -2.71
CA GLY A 139 -2.95 0.34 -2.64
C GLY A 139 -1.54 0.93 -2.49
N GLN A 140 -0.67 0.28 -1.73
CA GLN A 140 0.71 0.71 -1.53
C GLN A 140 1.54 0.66 -2.83
N SER A 141 1.22 -0.26 -3.76
CA SER A 141 1.89 -0.33 -5.06
C SER A 141 1.75 0.97 -5.86
N LEU A 142 0.59 1.64 -5.78
CA LEU A 142 0.37 2.96 -6.37
C LEU A 142 1.23 4.04 -5.71
N SER A 143 1.37 4.01 -4.38
CA SER A 143 2.22 4.93 -3.65
C SER A 143 3.70 4.78 -4.03
N ILE A 144 4.20 3.54 -4.14
CA ILE A 144 5.57 3.26 -4.60
C ILE A 144 5.76 3.77 -6.03
N LEU A 145 4.83 3.48 -6.94
CA LEU A 145 4.90 3.98 -8.31
C LEU A 145 4.94 5.51 -8.35
N ALA A 146 4.05 6.19 -7.61
CA ALA A 146 4.01 7.64 -7.55
C ALA A 146 5.29 8.26 -7.00
N VAL A 147 5.90 7.61 -6.00
CA VAL A 147 7.19 8.01 -5.44
C VAL A 147 8.31 7.99 -6.47
N MET A 148 8.30 6.98 -7.35
CA MET A 148 9.28 6.81 -8.43
C MET A 148 8.95 7.68 -9.66
N MET A 149 7.67 7.92 -9.97
CA MET A 149 7.27 8.71 -11.13
C MET A 149 7.43 10.22 -10.92
N PHE A 150 7.18 10.74 -9.72
CA PHE A 150 7.13 12.18 -9.48
C PHE A 150 8.35 12.70 -8.72
N LYS A 151 9.01 13.72 -9.27
CA LYS A 151 10.13 14.41 -8.60
C LYS A 151 9.69 15.33 -7.45
N ARG A 152 8.55 16.03 -7.60
CA ARG A 152 8.02 17.00 -6.64
C ARG A 152 6.51 16.83 -6.47
N HIS A 153 6.00 17.21 -5.28
CA HIS A 153 4.57 17.17 -4.94
C HIS A 153 3.92 15.81 -5.19
N LYS A 154 4.65 14.74 -4.86
CA LYS A 154 4.32 13.35 -5.24
C LYS A 154 2.91 12.95 -4.78
N TRP A 155 2.60 13.26 -3.52
CA TRP A 155 1.29 13.00 -2.90
C TRP A 155 0.14 13.75 -3.58
N GLN A 156 0.30 15.05 -3.84
CA GLN A 156 -0.73 15.88 -4.48
C GLN A 156 -1.05 15.39 -5.89
N LYS A 157 -0.03 14.99 -6.65
CA LYS A 157 -0.20 14.42 -7.99
C LYS A 157 -0.91 13.09 -7.97
N LEU A 158 -0.56 12.20 -7.02
CA LEU A 158 -1.27 10.93 -6.87
C LEU A 158 -2.74 11.17 -6.55
N ILE A 159 -3.06 12.02 -5.57
CA ILE A 159 -4.46 12.35 -5.23
C ILE A 159 -5.19 12.93 -6.44
N GLY A 160 -4.57 13.85 -7.19
CA GLY A 160 -5.18 14.41 -8.39
C GLY A 160 -5.50 13.34 -9.44
N ILE A 161 -4.60 12.38 -9.67
CA ILE A 161 -4.82 11.27 -10.60
C ILE A 161 -5.94 10.36 -10.10
N LEU A 162 -5.92 9.98 -8.82
CA LEU A 162 -6.97 9.14 -8.22
C LEU A 162 -8.34 9.83 -8.29
N PHE A 163 -8.39 11.15 -8.07
CA PHE A 163 -9.61 11.94 -8.20
C PHE A 163 -10.15 11.93 -9.64
N ILE A 164 -9.28 12.12 -10.63
CA ILE A 164 -9.68 12.05 -12.05
C ILE A 164 -10.20 10.65 -12.40
N ILE A 165 -9.49 9.59 -11.97
CA ILE A 165 -9.92 8.20 -12.20
C ILE A 165 -11.29 7.94 -11.56
N ALA A 166 -11.49 8.38 -10.31
CA ALA A 166 -12.77 8.23 -9.61
C ALA A 166 -13.92 8.99 -10.28
N LEU A 167 -13.64 10.19 -10.81
CA LEU A 167 -14.64 10.98 -11.52
C LEU A 167 -15.03 10.31 -12.85
N VAL A 168 -14.04 9.82 -13.61
CA VAL A 168 -14.30 9.10 -14.87
C VAL A 168 -15.07 7.80 -14.60
N SER A 169 -14.69 7.03 -13.59
CA SER A 169 -15.38 5.79 -13.24
C SER A 169 -16.82 6.04 -12.79
N ALA A 170 -17.08 7.12 -12.03
CA ALA A 170 -18.43 7.52 -11.65
C ALA A 170 -19.30 7.88 -12.87
N ILE A 171 -18.78 8.65 -13.83
CA ILE A 171 -19.50 9.01 -15.07
C ILE A 171 -19.83 7.75 -15.88
N LEU A 172 -18.85 6.84 -16.03
CA LEU A 172 -19.05 5.58 -16.72
C LEU A 172 -20.09 4.70 -16.01
N GLY A 173 -20.05 4.63 -14.68
CA GLY A 173 -21.01 3.89 -13.88
C GLY A 173 -22.44 4.41 -14.05
N ILE A 174 -22.65 5.72 -14.00
CA ILE A 174 -23.97 6.34 -14.24
C ILE A 174 -24.45 6.07 -15.67
N SER A 175 -23.55 6.19 -16.65
CA SER A 175 -23.88 5.94 -18.07
C SER A 175 -24.29 4.49 -18.29
N TRP A 176 -23.59 3.56 -17.62
CA TRP A 176 -23.90 2.13 -17.65
C TRP A 176 -25.24 1.82 -16.98
N LEU A 177 -25.52 2.40 -15.81
CA LEU A 177 -26.81 2.23 -15.13
C LEU A 177 -27.98 2.72 -15.97
N LYS A 178 -27.84 3.88 -16.64
CA LYS A 178 -28.85 4.38 -17.57
C LYS A 178 -29.06 3.45 -18.77
N ALA A 179 -27.99 2.84 -19.28
CA ALA A 179 -28.08 1.87 -20.37
C ALA A 179 -28.84 0.60 -19.94
N ILE A 180 -28.62 0.14 -18.70
CA ILE A 180 -29.36 -0.99 -18.12
C ILE A 180 -30.84 -0.65 -17.94
N ASP A 181 -31.18 0.54 -17.47
CA ASP A 181 -32.57 0.98 -17.26
C ASP A 181 -33.39 1.02 -18.57
N HIS A 182 -32.71 1.20 -19.71
CA HIS A 182 -33.34 1.10 -21.04
C HIS A 182 -33.48 -0.35 -21.54
N MET A 183 -32.78 -1.31 -20.92
CA MET A 183 -32.96 -2.74 -21.17
C MET A 183 -34.12 -3.25 -20.32
N ASN A 184 -34.96 -4.12 -20.88
CA ASN A 184 -36.11 -4.68 -20.16
C ASN A 184 -35.64 -5.33 -18.84
N GLU A 185 -36.35 -5.07 -17.74
CA GLU A 185 -35.93 -5.40 -16.36
C GLU A 185 -35.58 -6.89 -16.19
N ASP A 186 -36.31 -7.77 -16.89
CA ASP A 186 -36.08 -9.21 -16.93
C ASP A 186 -34.74 -9.61 -17.60
N VAL A 187 -34.31 -8.85 -18.62
CA VAL A 187 -33.04 -9.09 -19.33
C VAL A 187 -31.86 -8.59 -18.50
N ALA A 188 -32.04 -7.47 -17.78
CA ALA A 188 -31.02 -6.92 -16.89
C ALA A 188 -30.67 -7.89 -15.75
N LEU A 189 -31.67 -8.44 -15.06
CA LEU A 189 -31.49 -9.40 -13.96
C LEU A 189 -30.85 -10.73 -14.42
N GLN A 190 -31.18 -11.19 -15.62
CA GLN A 190 -30.58 -12.40 -16.19
C GLN A 190 -29.11 -12.19 -16.61
N SER A 191 -28.76 -10.98 -17.08
CA SER A 191 -27.38 -10.65 -17.47
C SER A 191 -26.41 -10.56 -16.27
N TRP A 192 -26.86 -10.03 -15.13
CA TRP A 192 -26.04 -9.90 -13.92
C TRP A 192 -25.76 -11.26 -13.26
N SER A 193 -26.76 -12.13 -13.21
CA SER A 193 -26.60 -13.49 -12.68
C SER A 193 -25.75 -14.40 -13.59
N ALA A 194 -25.61 -14.05 -14.89
CA ALA A 194 -24.83 -14.82 -15.86
C ALA A 194 -23.33 -14.48 -15.90
N ALA A 195 -22.89 -13.39 -15.25
CA ALA A 195 -21.49 -12.94 -15.33
C ALA A 195 -20.68 -12.95 -14.00
N PRO A 196 -20.90 -13.84 -13.02
CA PRO A 196 -20.08 -13.88 -11.79
C PRO A 196 -18.60 -14.17 -12.08
N TRP A 197 -18.31 -14.84 -13.20
CA TRP A 197 -16.94 -15.07 -13.65
C TRP A 197 -16.23 -13.77 -14.07
N VAL A 198 -16.97 -12.77 -14.60
CA VAL A 198 -16.42 -11.47 -15.00
C VAL A 198 -16.00 -10.66 -13.76
N VAL A 199 -16.85 -10.61 -12.74
CA VAL A 199 -16.54 -9.95 -11.46
C VAL A 199 -15.30 -10.57 -10.83
N ARG A 200 -15.26 -11.90 -10.75
CA ARG A 200 -14.10 -12.63 -10.22
C ARG A 200 -12.83 -12.40 -11.05
N TYR A 201 -12.97 -12.28 -12.37
CA TYR A 201 -11.84 -11.95 -13.26
C TYR A 201 -11.30 -10.55 -12.97
N PHE A 202 -12.17 -9.55 -12.81
CA PHE A 202 -11.77 -8.20 -12.43
C PHE A 202 -11.11 -8.17 -11.05
N GLU A 203 -11.62 -8.90 -10.06
CA GLU A 203 -11.01 -9.02 -8.73
C GLU A 203 -9.60 -9.60 -8.79
N VAL A 204 -9.37 -10.64 -9.60
CA VAL A 204 -8.03 -11.23 -9.76
C VAL A 204 -7.09 -10.26 -10.48
N ILE A 205 -7.56 -9.56 -11.51
CA ILE A 205 -6.75 -8.55 -12.21
C ILE A 205 -6.38 -7.41 -11.27
N SER A 206 -7.36 -6.82 -10.59
CA SER A 206 -7.15 -5.65 -9.72
C SER A 206 -6.37 -6.01 -8.46
N GLY A 207 -6.61 -7.20 -7.90
CA GLY A 207 -5.97 -7.67 -6.68
C GLY A 207 -4.56 -8.21 -6.91
N LEU A 208 -4.26 -8.84 -8.05
CA LEU A 208 -2.98 -9.50 -8.27
C LEU A 208 -2.20 -8.86 -9.41
N ILE A 209 -2.74 -8.84 -10.62
CA ILE A 209 -1.97 -8.39 -11.80
C ILE A 209 -1.59 -6.92 -11.68
N PHE A 210 -2.51 -6.07 -11.20
CA PHE A 210 -2.29 -4.64 -11.12
C PHE A 210 -1.17 -4.27 -10.13
N PRO A 211 -1.15 -4.75 -8.87
CA PRO A 211 -0.05 -4.45 -7.94
C PRO A 211 1.33 -4.89 -8.46
N PHE A 212 1.44 -6.12 -8.97
CA PHE A 212 2.69 -6.63 -9.54
C PHE A 212 3.13 -5.83 -10.78
N GLY A 213 2.18 -5.48 -11.65
CA GLY A 213 2.43 -4.63 -12.81
C GLY A 213 2.93 -3.25 -12.42
N LEU A 214 2.31 -2.60 -11.42
CA LEU A 214 2.73 -1.28 -10.93
C LEU A 214 4.11 -1.32 -10.27
N TRP A 215 4.43 -2.38 -9.53
CA TRP A 215 5.77 -2.61 -9.00
C TRP A 215 6.81 -2.72 -10.12
N LEU A 216 6.51 -3.50 -11.17
CA LEU A 216 7.40 -3.64 -12.33
C LEU A 216 7.56 -2.32 -13.11
N VAL A 217 6.48 -1.56 -13.31
CA VAL A 217 6.56 -0.23 -13.93
C VAL A 217 7.37 0.74 -13.06
N SER A 218 7.24 0.66 -11.74
CA SER A 218 8.02 1.51 -10.82
C SER A 218 9.53 1.25 -10.91
N PHE A 219 9.94 0.01 -11.18
CA PHE A 219 11.34 -0.34 -11.42
C PHE A 219 11.87 0.35 -12.69
N PHE A 220 11.17 0.22 -13.82
CA PHE A 220 11.59 0.86 -15.07
C PHE A 220 11.63 2.39 -14.95
N LYS A 221 10.69 2.99 -14.21
CA LYS A 221 10.70 4.44 -13.96
C LYS A 221 11.87 4.89 -13.10
N LEU A 222 12.35 4.07 -12.18
CA LEU A 222 13.58 4.36 -11.44
C LEU A 222 14.80 4.31 -12.38
N GLU A 223 14.88 3.32 -13.27
CA GLU A 223 15.97 3.20 -14.25
C GLU A 223 16.03 4.40 -15.21
N GLU A 224 14.87 4.86 -15.70
CA GLU A 224 14.77 6.01 -16.62
C GLU A 224 15.24 7.34 -15.97
N GLN A 225 15.09 7.50 -14.65
CA GLN A 225 15.43 8.75 -13.97
C GLN A 225 16.88 8.87 -13.50
N GLU A 226 17.63 7.78 -13.49
CA GLU A 226 19.07 7.80 -13.17
C GLU A 226 19.96 7.91 -14.42
N LEU A 227 19.38 7.79 -15.62
CA LEU A 227 20.02 8.08 -16.92
C LEU A 227 20.00 9.59 -17.22
#